data_AF-A0A1V5X0V1-F1
#
_entry.id   AF-A0A1V5X0V1-F1
#
_cell.length_a   1.000
_cell.length_b   1.000
_cell.length_c   1.000
_cell.angle_alpha   90.00
_cell.angle_beta   90.00
_cell.angle_gamma   90.00
#
_symmetry.space_group_name_H-M   'P 1'
#
loop_
_entity.id
_entity.type
_entity.pdbx_description
1 polymer ?
#
loop_
_entity_poly.entity_id
_entity_poly.type
_entity_poly.pdbx_seq_one_letter_code
_entity_poly.pdbx_strand_id
1 'polypeptide(L)'
;MDEAAYLRKQEEDEARYEALCRRCGACCGALDGDPCEELRKNESGEYFCPVYDHRIGMHRTISGKQFACVPIRYLRPNLPLSSCVYYSHP
;
A
#
# COMPACT_ATOMS: atom_id res chain seq x y z
N MET A 1 -30.66 1.03 -3.31
CA MET A 1 -29.43 1.83 -3.14
C MET A 1 -28.91 2.14 -4.52
N ASP A 2 -28.54 3.39 -4.79
CA ASP A 2 -28.04 3.82 -6.10
C ASP A 2 -26.58 3.32 -6.26
N GLU A 3 -26.38 2.34 -7.14
CA GLU A 3 -25.09 1.68 -7.36
C GLU A 3 -24.00 2.69 -7.79
N ALA A 4 -24.36 3.67 -8.62
CA ALA A 4 -23.46 4.70 -9.09
C ALA A 4 -22.99 5.64 -7.96
N ALA A 5 -23.87 6.02 -7.03
CA ALA A 5 -23.48 6.77 -5.85
C ALA A 5 -22.54 5.99 -4.92
N TYR A 6 -22.75 4.68 -4.77
CA TYR A 6 -21.88 3.82 -3.97
C TYR A 6 -20.47 3.72 -4.56
N LEU A 7 -20.36 3.46 -5.88
CA LEU A 7 -19.07 3.34 -6.57
C LEU A 7 -18.25 4.64 -6.49
N ARG A 8 -18.89 5.80 -6.71
CA ARG A 8 -18.21 7.11 -6.60
C ARG A 8 -17.63 7.32 -5.20
N LYS A 9 -18.43 7.06 -4.16
CA LYS A 9 -17.97 7.18 -2.79
C LYS A 9 -16.79 6.24 -2.50
N GLN A 10 -16.82 5.03 -3.04
CA GLN A 10 -15.74 4.06 -2.87
C GLN A 10 -14.44 4.51 -3.54
N GLU A 11 -14.52 5.15 -4.71
CA GLU A 11 -13.38 5.75 -5.42
C GLU A 11 -12.82 6.97 -4.66
N GLU A 12 -13.70 7.88 -4.20
CA GLU A 12 -13.31 9.04 -3.40
C GLU A 12 -12.60 8.64 -2.09
N ASP A 13 -13.16 7.64 -1.39
CA ASP A 13 -12.55 7.11 -0.18
C ASP A 13 -11.19 6.46 -0.47
N GLU A 14 -11.06 5.72 -1.58
CA GLU A 14 -9.78 5.13 -1.98
C GLU A 14 -8.74 6.21 -2.25
N ALA A 15 -9.06 7.20 -3.09
CA ALA A 15 -8.17 8.31 -3.40
C ALA A 15 -7.76 9.09 -2.15
N ARG A 16 -8.73 9.40 -1.27
CA ARG A 16 -8.47 10.09 0.00
C ARG A 16 -7.54 9.28 0.88
N TYR A 17 -7.76 7.97 0.98
CA TYR A 17 -6.88 7.11 1.74
C TYR A 17 -5.49 7.16 1.15
N GLU A 18 -5.32 6.75 -0.11
CA GLU A 18 -4.04 6.70 -0.80
C GLU A 18 -3.22 8.00 -0.71
N ALA A 19 -3.87 9.17 -0.76
CA ALA A 19 -3.23 10.47 -0.58
C ALA A 19 -2.55 10.68 0.80
N LEU A 20 -3.01 9.99 1.84
CA LEU A 20 -2.41 10.02 3.17
C LEU A 20 -1.17 9.13 3.27
N CYS A 21 -0.93 8.24 2.30
CA CYS A 21 0.21 7.34 2.30
C CYS A 21 1.54 8.09 2.31
N ARG A 22 2.36 7.87 3.34
CA ARG A 22 3.75 8.38 3.41
C ARG A 22 4.74 7.62 2.53
N ARG A 23 4.27 6.58 1.82
CA ARG A 23 5.07 5.72 0.93
C ARG A 23 6.35 5.18 1.60
N CYS A 24 6.27 4.83 2.89
CA CYS A 24 7.42 4.37 3.67
C CYS A 24 7.93 2.96 3.32
N GLY A 25 7.34 2.29 2.32
CA GLY A 25 7.74 0.95 1.86
C GLY A 25 7.33 -0.21 2.78
N ALA A 26 6.80 0.05 3.97
CA ALA A 26 6.49 -1.02 4.94
C ALA A 26 5.41 -2.00 4.46
N CYS A 27 4.33 -1.52 3.84
CA CYS A 27 3.32 -2.41 3.22
C CYS A 27 3.87 -3.22 2.03
N CYS A 28 5.06 -2.85 1.54
CA CYS A 28 5.78 -3.54 0.48
C CYS A 28 6.93 -4.38 1.04
N GLY A 29 7.00 -4.63 2.35
CA GLY A 29 8.00 -5.50 2.98
C GLY A 29 9.37 -4.85 3.29
N ALA A 30 9.49 -3.52 3.21
CA ALA A 30 10.75 -2.82 3.48
C ALA A 30 11.29 -3.04 4.90
N LEU A 31 10.40 -3.30 5.87
CA LEU A 31 10.75 -3.51 7.27
C LEU A 31 10.91 -4.98 7.65
N ASP A 32 10.40 -5.88 6.81
CA ASP A 32 10.39 -7.34 7.04
C ASP A 32 11.59 -8.05 6.41
N GLY A 33 12.44 -7.31 5.68
CA GLY A 33 13.66 -7.83 5.04
C GLY A 33 13.44 -8.56 3.71
N ASP A 34 12.20 -8.64 3.23
CA ASP A 34 11.83 -9.32 1.98
C ASP A 34 10.84 -8.47 1.17
N PRO A 35 11.29 -7.33 0.61
CA PRO A 35 10.40 -6.39 -0.03
C PRO A 35 9.93 -6.86 -1.41
N CYS A 36 8.84 -6.25 -1.89
CA CYS A 36 8.39 -6.35 -3.28
C CYS A 36 9.54 -6.03 -4.25
N GLU A 37 9.64 -6.78 -5.35
CA GLU A 37 10.67 -6.57 -6.38
C GLU A 37 10.60 -5.17 -7.03
N GLU A 38 9.41 -4.58 -7.04
CA GLU A 38 9.14 -3.24 -7.54
C GLU A 38 9.49 -2.14 -6.53
N LEU A 39 9.73 -2.47 -5.26
CA LEU A 39 10.07 -1.46 -4.27
C LEU A 39 11.49 -0.92 -4.51
N ARG A 40 11.61 0.38 -4.72
CA ARG A 40 12.88 1.08 -4.90
C ARG A 40 13.10 2.09 -3.77
N LYS A 41 14.37 2.41 -3.53
CA LYS A 41 14.80 3.43 -2.57
C LYS A 41 15.67 4.45 -3.31
N ASN A 42 15.37 5.73 -3.18
CA ASN A 42 16.17 6.79 -3.79
C ASN A 42 17.41 7.12 -2.93
N GLU A 43 18.28 7.99 -3.43
CA GLU A 43 19.51 8.41 -2.74
C GLU A 43 19.23 9.17 -1.44
N SER A 44 18.08 9.85 -1.34
CA SER A 44 17.60 10.52 -0.14
C SER A 44 17.04 9.55 0.93
N GLY A 45 16.95 8.26 0.60
CA GLY A 45 16.49 7.20 1.48
C GLY A 45 14.96 7.02 1.51
N GLU A 46 14.23 7.70 0.63
CA GLU A 46 12.78 7.55 0.48
C GLU A 46 12.44 6.36 -0.40
N TYR A 47 11.34 5.67 -0.05
CA TYR A 47 10.85 4.54 -0.82
C TYR A 47 9.83 4.97 -1.87
N PHE A 48 9.87 4.32 -3.02
CA PHE A 48 8.89 4.51 -4.08
C PHE A 48 8.64 3.21 -4.85
N CYS A 49 7.49 3.12 -5.50
CA CYS A 49 7.11 2.01 -6.36
C CYS A 49 6.88 2.56 -7.78
N PRO A 50 7.63 2.10 -8.81
CA PRO A 50 7.51 2.61 -10.17
C PRO A 50 6.20 2.20 -10.84
N VAL A 51 5.59 1.11 -10.37
CA VAL A 51 4.28 0.63 -10.86
C VAL A 51 3.14 1.01 -9.92
N TYR A 52 3.26 2.11 -9.16
CA TYR A 52 2.27 2.45 -8.12
C TYR A 52 0.83 2.45 -8.65
N ASP A 53 0.56 3.06 -9.80
CA ASP A 53 -0.78 3.12 -10.41
C ASP A 53 -1.31 1.74 -10.90
N HIS A 54 -0.40 0.77 -11.09
CA HIS A 54 -0.72 -0.60 -11.51
C HIS A 54 -0.31 -1.65 -10.49
N ARG A 55 -0.14 -1.24 -9.22
CA ARG A 55 0.37 -2.11 -8.14
C ARG A 55 -0.64 -3.12 -7.64
N ILE A 56 -1.92 -3.00 -8.00
CA ILE A 56 -2.98 -3.85 -7.43
C ILE A 56 -2.96 -5.19 -8.16
N GLY A 57 -2.83 -6.28 -7.40
CA GLY A 57 -2.82 -7.65 -7.95
C GLY A 57 -1.67 -8.50 -7.42
N MET A 58 -1.34 -9.57 -8.14
CA MET A 58 -0.28 -10.50 -7.74
C MET A 58 1.10 -9.94 -8.08
N HIS A 59 1.97 -9.89 -7.07
CA HIS A 59 3.36 -9.46 -7.18
C HIS A 59 4.29 -10.48 -6.53
N ARG A 60 5.60 -10.25 -6.68
CA ARG A 60 6.65 -11.09 -6.10
C ARG A 60 7.61 -10.25 -5.25
N THR A 61 8.14 -10.86 -4.20
CA THR A 61 9.22 -10.28 -3.41
C THR A 61 10.58 -10.60 -4.03
N ILE A 62 11.65 -9.93 -3.57
CA ILE A 62 13.02 -10.19 -4.06
C ILE A 62 13.44 -11.65 -3.82
N SER A 63 12.96 -12.30 -2.74
CA SER A 63 13.23 -13.72 -2.49
C SER A 63 12.43 -14.70 -3.36
N GLY A 64 11.48 -14.19 -4.15
CA GLY A 64 10.65 -15.00 -5.04
C GLY A 64 9.26 -15.36 -4.50
N LYS A 65 8.90 -14.93 -3.28
CA LYS A 65 7.57 -15.22 -2.70
C LYS A 65 6.49 -14.42 -3.41
N GLN A 66 5.34 -15.06 -3.65
CA GLN A 66 4.18 -14.39 -4.23
C GLN A 66 3.29 -13.79 -3.15
N PHE A 67 2.75 -12.61 -3.40
CA PHE A 67 1.76 -11.97 -2.53
C PHE A 67 0.80 -11.11 -3.35
N ALA A 68 -0.40 -10.85 -2.80
CA ALA A 68 -1.35 -9.94 -3.39
C ALA A 68 -1.10 -8.52 -2.83
N CYS A 69 -0.71 -7.60 -3.69
CA CYS A 69 -0.72 -6.19 -3.36
C CYS A 69 -2.17 -5.67 -3.48
N VAL A 70 -2.64 -5.05 -2.41
CA VAL A 70 -4.03 -4.58 -2.27
C VAL A 70 -4.01 -3.10 -1.85
N PRO A 71 -5.10 -2.34 -2.09
CA PRO A 71 -5.20 -0.95 -1.63
C PRO A 71 -4.99 -0.81 -0.12
N ILE A 72 -4.36 0.28 0.31
CA ILE A 72 -3.88 0.41 1.70
C ILE A 72 -5.03 0.36 2.72
N ARG A 73 -6.23 0.82 2.33
CA ARG A 73 -7.45 0.76 3.16
C ARG A 73 -7.82 -0.67 3.61
N TYR A 74 -7.42 -1.70 2.87
CA TYR A 74 -7.71 -3.10 3.20
C TYR A 74 -6.69 -3.72 4.17
N LEU A 75 -5.58 -3.04 4.45
CA LEU A 75 -4.50 -3.55 5.33
C LEU A 75 -4.68 -3.14 6.80
N ARG A 76 -5.78 -2.46 7.15
CA ARG A 76 -5.94 -1.62 8.35
C ARG A 76 -5.81 -2.25 9.75
N PRO A 77 -5.83 -3.57 9.98
CA PRO A 77 -5.42 -4.13 11.28
C PRO A 77 -3.98 -4.68 11.33
N ASN A 78 -3.28 -4.86 10.20
CA ASN A 78 -2.02 -5.63 10.16
C ASN A 78 -0.81 -4.80 9.69
N LEU A 79 -0.92 -3.47 9.67
CA LEU A 79 0.21 -2.65 9.24
C LEU A 79 1.29 -2.60 10.33
N PRO A 80 2.56 -2.92 10.02
CA PRO A 80 3.64 -3.04 11.00
C PRO A 80 4.16 -1.68 11.54
N LEU A 81 3.40 -0.60 11.39
CA LEU A 81 3.79 0.74 11.80
C LEU A 81 2.66 1.40 12.59
N SER A 82 2.87 1.54 13.90
CA SER A 82 2.00 2.34 14.78
C SER A 82 1.89 3.80 14.34
N SER A 83 2.94 4.33 13.68
CA SER A 83 2.94 5.69 13.12
C SER A 83 2.34 5.78 11.72
N CYS A 84 1.89 4.66 11.13
CA CYS A 84 1.21 4.70 9.86
C CYS A 84 -0.12 5.43 10.04
N VAL A 85 -0.44 6.39 9.17
CA VAL A 85 -1.73 7.12 9.21
C VAL A 85 -2.95 6.22 9.04
N TYR A 86 -2.73 4.97 8.65
CA TYR A 86 -3.74 3.92 8.52
C TYR A 86 -3.74 2.92 9.67
N TYR A 87 -2.80 3.05 10.61
CA TYR A 87 -2.80 2.29 11.85
C TYR A 87 -3.84 2.93 12.76
N SER A 88 -5.04 2.36 12.75
CA SER A 88 -6.03 2.69 13.76
C SER A 88 -5.66 1.92 15.02
N HIS A 89 -5.29 2.64 16.08
CA HIS A 89 -5.43 2.07 17.41
C HIS A 89 -6.92 1.78 17.64
N PRO A 90 -7.27 0.57 18.12
CA PRO A 90 -8.64 0.27 18.53
C PRO A 90 -9.12 1.22 19.64
#